data_AF-A0A0P0VTK3-F1
#
_entry.id   AF-A0A0P0VTK3-F1
#
_cell.length_a   1.000
_cell.length_b   1.000
_cell.length_c   1.000
_cell.angle_alpha   90.00
_cell.angle_beta   90.00
_cell.angle_gamma   90.00
#
_symmetry.space_group_name_H-M   'P 1'
#
loop_
_entity.id
_entity.type
_entity.pdbx_description
1 polymer ?
#
loop_
_entity_poly.entity_id
_entity_poly.type
_entity_poly.pdbx_seq_one_letter_code
_entity_poly.pdbx_strand_id
1 'polypeptide(L)'
;EKRLEPLQAAFPKLVRKETLLDLEALRQFQNHSSQMAALDFIVSTASDIFIPTYDGNMAKLVEGHRRFLGFRRSVLLDRQKLVGFIDLYNNKTISWNNFASSVQETHRNRVVQPSCRQKLENKPKEEDYFYANPHECLANSRFCSRTKDAISVR
;
A
#
# COMPACT_ATOMS: atom_id res chain seq x y z
N GLU A 1 -3.00 -20.45 14.38
CA GLU A 1 -3.98 -19.44 14.84
C GLU A 1 -3.49 -18.51 15.95
N LYS A 2 -2.82 -18.99 17.00
CA LYS A 2 -2.34 -18.17 18.14
C LYS A 2 -1.68 -16.81 17.80
N ARG A 3 -0.95 -16.71 16.68
CA ARG A 3 -0.30 -15.45 16.24
C ARG A 3 -1.28 -14.35 15.80
N LEU A 4 -2.51 -14.71 15.45
CA LEU A 4 -3.55 -13.77 15.03
C LEU A 4 -4.50 -13.38 16.18
N GLU A 5 -4.43 -14.03 17.34
CA GLU A 5 -5.33 -13.73 18.46
C GLU A 5 -5.29 -12.25 18.88
N PRO A 6 -4.12 -11.59 19.04
CA PRO A 6 -4.10 -10.17 19.39
C PRO A 6 -4.77 -9.29 18.33
N LEU A 7 -4.63 -9.67 17.05
CA LEU A 7 -5.25 -8.95 15.94
C LEU A 7 -6.78 -9.14 15.95
N GLN A 8 -7.26 -10.35 16.19
CA GLN A 8 -8.70 -10.65 16.29
C GLN A 8 -9.34 -9.94 17.50
N ALA A 9 -8.64 -9.87 18.63
CA ALA A 9 -9.10 -9.14 19.81
C ALA A 9 -9.21 -7.64 19.56
N ALA A 10 -8.25 -7.05 18.84
CA ALA A 10 -8.28 -5.62 18.49
C ALA A 10 -9.29 -5.29 17.37
N PHE A 11 -9.52 -6.22 16.44
CA PHE A 11 -10.40 -6.06 15.29
C PHE A 11 -11.46 -7.17 15.25
N PRO A 12 -12.56 -7.03 16.01
CA PRO A 12 -13.56 -8.10 16.15
C PRO A 12 -14.31 -8.42 14.85
N LYS A 13 -14.29 -7.52 13.86
CA LYS A 13 -14.84 -7.73 12.51
C LYS A 13 -13.77 -8.17 11.51
N LEU A 14 -12.70 -8.83 11.97
CA LEU A 14 -11.64 -9.34 11.09
C LEU A 14 -12.20 -10.43 10.17
N VAL A 15 -12.09 -10.18 8.87
CA VAL A 15 -12.49 -11.11 7.82
C VAL A 15 -11.24 -11.66 7.15
N ARG A 16 -11.21 -12.98 6.94
CA ARG A 16 -10.13 -13.72 6.26
C ARG A 16 -10.67 -14.42 5.02
N LYS A 17 -9.78 -14.92 4.16
CA LYS A 17 -10.17 -15.69 2.95
C LYS A 17 -11.02 -16.90 3.31
N GLU A 18 -10.66 -17.58 4.40
CA GLU A 18 -11.36 -18.74 4.94
C GLU A 18 -12.75 -18.42 5.51
N THR A 19 -13.06 -17.14 5.73
CA THR A 19 -14.39 -16.68 6.15
C THR A 19 -15.18 -15.99 5.03
N LEU A 20 -14.53 -15.64 3.92
CA LEU A 20 -15.16 -15.00 2.75
C LEU A 20 -15.73 -16.01 1.77
N LEU A 21 -15.07 -17.16 1.63
CA LEU A 21 -15.42 -18.19 0.67
C LEU A 21 -15.74 -19.49 1.39
N ASP A 22 -16.66 -20.25 0.81
CA ASP A 22 -16.95 -21.61 1.24
C ASP A 22 -15.70 -22.48 1.10
N LEU A 23 -15.54 -23.45 2.02
CA LEU A 23 -14.38 -24.33 2.06
C LEU A 23 -14.15 -25.08 0.75
N GLU A 24 -15.22 -25.48 0.05
CA GLU A 24 -15.14 -26.17 -1.23
C GLU A 24 -14.62 -25.27 -2.35
N ALA A 25 -15.08 -24.01 -2.40
CA ALA A 25 -14.55 -23.02 -3.34
C ALA A 25 -13.08 -22.71 -3.04
N LEU A 26 -12.71 -22.57 -1.76
CA LEU A 26 -11.33 -22.28 -1.36
C LEU A 26 -10.37 -23.44 -1.67
N ARG A 27 -10.84 -24.70 -1.58
CA ARG A 27 -10.05 -25.89 -1.91
C ARG A 27 -9.48 -25.87 -3.32
N GLN A 28 -10.18 -25.24 -4.27
CA GLN A 28 -9.72 -25.11 -5.66
C GLN A 28 -8.39 -24.34 -5.76
N PHE A 29 -8.06 -23.50 -4.77
CA PHE A 29 -6.87 -22.65 -4.78
C PHE A 29 -5.75 -23.12 -3.83
N GLN A 30 -5.96 -24.16 -3.02
CA GLN A 30 -5.04 -24.53 -1.93
C GLN A 30 -3.61 -24.86 -2.39
N ASN A 31 -3.46 -25.39 -3.59
CA ASN A 31 -2.15 -25.72 -4.18
C ASN A 31 -1.68 -24.69 -5.23
N HIS A 32 -2.40 -23.57 -5.35
CA HIS A 32 -2.14 -22.53 -6.33
C HIS A 32 -1.95 -21.19 -5.62
N SER A 33 -0.76 -20.99 -5.03
CA SER A 33 -0.43 -19.81 -4.22
C SER A 33 -0.72 -18.49 -4.92
N SER A 34 -0.42 -18.37 -6.22
CA SER A 34 -0.72 -17.17 -7.01
C SER A 34 -2.22 -16.94 -7.19
N GLN A 35 -3.02 -17.99 -7.34
CA GLN A 35 -4.49 -17.87 -7.43
C GLN A 35 -5.10 -17.53 -6.07
N MET A 36 -4.58 -18.12 -5.00
CA MET A 36 -4.96 -17.75 -3.63
C MET A 36 -4.67 -16.27 -3.36
N ALA A 37 -3.52 -15.77 -3.80
CA ALA A 37 -3.15 -14.35 -3.67
C ALA A 37 -4.01 -13.42 -4.56
N ALA A 38 -4.62 -13.93 -5.64
CA ALA A 38 -5.53 -13.14 -6.46
C ALA A 38 -6.79 -12.72 -5.68
N LEU A 39 -7.22 -13.51 -4.68
CA LEU A 39 -8.30 -13.13 -3.78
C LEU A 39 -7.92 -11.90 -2.95
N ASP A 40 -6.71 -11.89 -2.39
CA ASP A 40 -6.18 -10.74 -1.65
C ASP A 40 -6.11 -9.49 -2.55
N PHE A 41 -5.79 -9.66 -3.85
CA PHE A 41 -5.76 -8.58 -4.84
C PHE A 41 -7.14 -7.99 -5.10
N ILE A 42 -8.14 -8.85 -5.36
CA ILE A 42 -9.51 -8.42 -5.65
C ILE A 42 -10.08 -7.63 -4.46
N VAL A 43 -9.93 -8.15 -3.24
CA VAL A 43 -10.41 -7.46 -2.03
C VAL A 43 -9.67 -6.13 -1.82
N SER A 44 -8.35 -6.11 -1.99
CA SER A 44 -7.52 -4.90 -1.78
C SER A 44 -7.78 -3.80 -2.81
N THR A 45 -8.13 -4.14 -4.05
CA THR A 45 -8.49 -3.17 -5.08
C THR A 45 -9.90 -2.63 -4.89
N ALA A 46 -10.82 -3.47 -4.39
CA ALA A 46 -12.19 -3.09 -4.09
C ALA A 46 -12.33 -2.21 -2.82
N SER A 47 -11.41 -2.31 -1.86
CA SER A 47 -11.49 -1.61 -0.58
C SER A 47 -11.45 -0.08 -0.68
N ASP A 48 -12.00 0.62 0.32
CA ASP A 48 -11.92 2.09 0.41
C ASP A 48 -10.50 2.57 0.69
N ILE A 49 -9.82 1.89 1.61
CA ILE A 49 -8.45 2.20 2.04
C ILE A 49 -7.59 0.95 1.91
N PHE A 50 -6.39 1.10 1.34
CA PHE A 50 -5.38 0.06 1.28
C PHE A 50 -4.13 0.50 2.04
N ILE A 51 -3.61 -0.37 2.91
CA ILE A 51 -2.39 -0.11 3.70
C ILE A 51 -1.49 -1.35 3.58
N PRO A 52 -0.46 -1.32 2.72
CA PRO A 52 0.47 -2.44 2.61
C PRO A 52 1.50 -2.44 3.75
N THR A 53 1.94 -3.64 4.13
CA THR A 53 3.04 -3.81 5.11
C THR A 53 4.41 -3.48 4.50
N TYR A 54 4.58 -3.61 3.18
CA TYR A 54 5.82 -3.33 2.46
C TYR A 54 5.51 -3.06 0.99
N ASP A 55 6.37 -2.31 0.30
CA ASP A 55 6.27 -1.93 -1.12
C ASP A 55 6.70 -3.06 -2.09
N GLY A 56 6.35 -4.30 -1.75
CA GLY A 56 6.63 -5.48 -2.60
C GLY A 56 5.73 -5.55 -3.84
N ASN A 57 5.94 -6.59 -4.68
CA ASN A 57 5.25 -6.75 -5.95
C ASN A 57 3.71 -6.68 -5.85
N MET A 58 3.14 -7.30 -4.81
CA MET A 58 1.69 -7.26 -4.56
C MET A 58 1.19 -5.85 -4.25
N ALA A 59 1.92 -5.11 -3.41
CA ALA A 59 1.56 -3.74 -3.06
C ALA A 59 1.64 -2.82 -4.29
N LYS A 60 2.71 -2.93 -5.08
CA LYS A 60 2.86 -2.19 -6.34
C LYS A 60 1.73 -2.49 -7.33
N LEU A 61 1.35 -3.76 -7.48
CA LEU A 61 0.25 -4.18 -8.35
C LEU A 61 -1.10 -3.60 -7.89
N VAL A 62 -1.43 -3.73 -6.60
CA VAL A 62 -2.67 -3.18 -6.03
C VAL A 62 -2.71 -1.65 -6.16
N GLU A 63 -1.62 -0.96 -5.83
CA GLU A 63 -1.55 0.50 -5.93
C GLU A 63 -1.71 0.99 -7.35
N GLY A 64 -1.03 0.39 -8.32
CA GLY A 64 -1.17 0.80 -9.71
C GLY A 64 -2.58 0.58 -10.26
N HIS A 65 -3.23 -0.53 -9.88
CA HIS A 65 -4.62 -0.76 -10.23
C HIS A 65 -5.57 0.26 -9.56
N ARG A 66 -5.34 0.58 -8.27
CA ARG A 66 -6.09 1.61 -7.54
C ARG A 66 -5.89 3.01 -8.12
N ARG A 67 -4.69 3.34 -8.64
CA ARG A 67 -4.39 4.56 -9.40
C ARG A 67 -5.19 4.61 -10.70
N PHE A 68 -5.21 3.50 -11.45
CA PHE A 68 -5.98 3.38 -12.69
C PHE A 68 -7.49 3.59 -12.47
N LEU A 69 -8.06 3.03 -11.41
CA LEU A 69 -9.49 3.15 -11.08
C LEU A 69 -9.87 4.49 -10.39
N GLY A 70 -9.19 5.59 -10.73
CA GLY A 70 -9.51 6.92 -10.21
C GLY A 70 -8.84 7.26 -8.87
N PHE A 71 -7.61 6.79 -8.65
CA PHE A 71 -6.80 7.14 -7.47
C PHE A 71 -7.46 6.82 -6.13
N ARG A 72 -7.90 5.56 -5.97
CA ARG A 72 -8.41 5.09 -4.68
C ARG A 72 -7.33 5.18 -3.60
N ARG A 73 -7.75 5.47 -2.36
CA ARG A 73 -6.84 5.84 -1.26
C ARG A 73 -5.92 4.68 -0.85
N SER A 74 -4.62 4.86 -0.99
CA SER A 74 -3.61 3.94 -0.45
C SER A 74 -2.67 4.71 0.47
N VAL A 75 -2.33 4.17 1.64
CA VAL A 75 -1.46 4.84 2.63
C VAL A 75 -0.19 4.04 2.82
N LEU A 76 0.96 4.64 2.48
CA LEU A 76 2.27 4.03 2.64
C LEU A 76 2.86 4.38 4.01
N LEU A 77 3.01 3.39 4.88
CA LEU A 77 3.53 3.61 6.22
C LEU A 77 5.06 3.82 6.23
N ASP A 78 5.52 4.85 6.93
CA ASP A 78 6.88 4.95 7.43
C ASP A 78 7.01 4.04 8.66
N ARG A 79 7.41 2.80 8.40
CA ARG A 79 7.46 1.74 9.41
C ARG A 79 8.46 2.02 10.52
N GLN A 80 9.58 2.65 10.20
CA GLN A 80 10.61 2.94 11.20
C GLN A 80 10.08 3.96 12.21
N LYS A 81 9.45 5.04 11.73
CA LYS A 81 8.80 6.01 12.60
C LYS A 81 7.63 5.41 13.36
N LEU A 82 6.78 4.61 12.70
CA LEU A 82 5.64 3.97 13.33
C LEU A 82 6.06 3.06 14.49
N VAL A 83 7.08 2.22 14.29
CA VAL A 83 7.63 1.37 15.37
C VAL A 83 8.15 2.24 16.52
N GLY A 84 8.93 3.30 16.23
CA GLY A 84 9.40 4.22 17.26
C GLY A 84 8.26 4.86 18.06
N PHE A 85 7.17 5.27 17.39
CA PHE A 85 5.99 5.82 18.07
C PHE A 85 5.26 4.76 18.91
N ILE A 86 5.16 3.51 18.42
CA ILE A 86 4.57 2.40 19.18
C ILE A 86 5.39 2.15 20.44
N ASP A 87 6.72 2.15 20.36
CA ASP A 87 7.60 1.94 21.51
C ASP A 87 7.44 3.05 22.56
N LEU A 88 7.40 4.32 22.13
CA LEU A 88 7.16 5.48 22.99
C LEU A 88 5.77 5.48 23.64
N TYR A 89 4.77 4.93 22.95
CA TYR A 89 3.44 4.79 23.52
C TYR A 89 3.39 3.65 24.54
N ASN A 90 3.97 2.49 24.20
CA ASN A 90 3.99 1.31 25.06
C ASN A 90 4.77 1.54 26.36
N ASN A 91 5.87 2.29 26.31
CA ASN A 91 6.64 2.66 27.50
C ASN A 91 6.07 3.88 28.26
N LYS A 92 4.88 4.38 27.84
CA LYS A 92 4.15 5.50 28.43
C LYS A 92 4.87 6.85 28.39
N THR A 93 5.86 7.02 27.50
CA THR A 93 6.54 8.31 27.30
C THR A 93 5.61 9.34 26.65
N ILE A 94 4.73 8.90 25.75
CA ILE A 94 3.75 9.76 25.07
C ILE A 94 2.32 9.28 25.34
N SER A 95 1.37 10.21 25.39
CA SER A 95 -0.06 9.90 25.48
C SER A 95 -0.60 9.34 24.16
N TRP A 96 -1.78 8.71 24.20
CA TRP A 96 -2.48 8.25 22.99
C TRP A 96 -2.70 9.39 21.98
N ASN A 97 -3.07 10.59 22.46
CA ASN A 97 -3.30 11.74 21.59
C ASN A 97 -2.01 12.18 20.86
N ASN A 98 -0.88 12.16 21.57
CA ASN A 98 0.41 12.48 20.97
C ASN A 98 0.83 11.40 19.98
N PHE A 99 0.68 10.11 20.33
CA PHE A 99 0.94 8.99 19.43
C PHE A 99 0.12 9.12 18.13
N ALA A 100 -1.20 9.27 18.24
CA ALA A 100 -2.10 9.39 17.11
C ALA A 100 -1.75 10.60 16.23
N SER A 101 -1.45 11.75 16.83
CA SER A 101 -1.05 12.96 16.10
C SER A 101 0.29 12.78 15.38
N SER A 102 1.29 12.18 16.03
CA SER A 102 2.59 11.89 15.41
C SER A 102 2.47 10.93 14.24
N VAL A 103 1.64 9.89 14.35
CA VAL A 103 1.35 8.96 13.25
C VAL A 103 0.64 9.70 12.11
N GLN A 104 -0.41 10.48 12.39
CA GLN A 104 -1.14 11.22 11.36
C GLN A 104 -0.25 12.21 10.63
N GLU A 105 0.53 13.02 11.35
CA GLU A 105 1.40 14.04 10.76
C GLU A 105 2.50 13.41 9.90
N THR A 106 3.14 12.35 10.39
CA THR A 106 4.17 11.61 9.63
C THR A 106 3.64 11.03 8.32
N HIS A 107 2.36 10.66 8.27
CA HIS A 107 1.74 9.98 7.14
C HIS A 107 0.81 10.86 6.29
N ARG A 108 0.63 12.14 6.66
CA ARG A 108 -0.28 13.07 5.99
C ARG A 108 -0.05 13.15 4.48
N ASN A 109 1.21 13.21 4.07
CA ASN A 109 1.63 13.29 2.66
C ASN A 109 2.04 11.93 2.07
N ARG A 110 1.79 10.83 2.79
CA ARG A 110 2.10 9.46 2.34
C ARG A 110 0.86 8.71 1.85
N VAL A 111 -0.23 9.45 1.63
CA VAL A 111 -1.35 8.98 0.82
C VAL A 111 -0.91 9.02 -0.63
N VAL A 112 -1.01 7.89 -1.33
CA VAL A 112 -0.64 7.77 -2.73
C VAL A 112 -1.42 8.77 -3.57
N GLN A 113 -0.71 9.58 -4.35
CA GLN A 113 -1.25 10.55 -5.29
C GLN A 113 -0.85 10.19 -6.74
N PRO A 114 -1.52 10.76 -7.76
CA PRO A 114 -0.99 10.73 -9.11
C PRO A 114 0.43 11.28 -9.15
N SER A 115 1.37 10.51 -9.68
CA SER A 115 2.76 10.93 -9.87
C SER A 115 3.28 10.40 -11.19
N CYS A 116 4.22 11.11 -11.81
CA CYS A 116 4.91 10.61 -12.99
C CYS A 116 5.98 9.59 -12.56
N ARG A 117 6.21 8.59 -13.41
CA ARG A 117 7.28 7.62 -13.18
C ARG A 117 8.63 8.32 -13.16
N GLN A 118 9.46 7.97 -12.18
CA GLN A 118 10.83 8.48 -12.09
C GLN A 118 11.76 7.58 -12.90
N LYS A 119 12.34 8.14 -13.97
CA LYS A 119 13.38 7.45 -14.74
C LYS A 119 14.68 7.45 -13.96
N LEU A 120 15.19 6.27 -13.63
CA LEU A 120 16.48 6.10 -12.97
C LEU A 120 17.52 5.70 -14.03
N GLU A 121 18.22 6.69 -14.60
CA GLU A 121 19.14 6.50 -15.74
C GLU A 121 20.16 5.37 -15.53
N ASN A 122 20.75 5.28 -14.33
CA ASN A 122 21.77 4.28 -14.03
C ASN A 122 21.20 2.99 -13.41
N LYS A 123 19.88 2.90 -13.23
CA LYS A 123 19.23 1.80 -12.49
C LYS A 123 17.85 1.44 -13.06
N PRO A 124 17.75 1.01 -14.33
CA PRO A 124 16.47 0.70 -14.97
C PRO A 124 15.70 -0.44 -14.29
N LYS A 125 16.37 -1.33 -13.53
CA LYS A 125 15.72 -2.39 -12.76
C LYS A 125 15.06 -1.92 -11.45
N GLU A 126 15.45 -0.75 -10.95
CA GLU A 126 14.86 -0.13 -9.75
C GLU A 126 13.72 0.83 -10.12
N GLU A 127 13.55 1.12 -11.42
CA GLU A 127 12.44 1.90 -11.92
C GLU A 127 11.11 1.15 -11.72
N ASP A 128 10.05 1.89 -11.43
CA ASP A 128 8.73 1.31 -11.29
C ASP A 128 8.22 0.72 -12.61
N TYR A 129 7.73 -0.52 -12.54
CA TYR A 129 7.07 -1.17 -13.65
C TYR A 129 5.82 -0.39 -14.07
N PHE A 130 5.46 -0.49 -15.35
CA PHE A 130 4.26 0.11 -15.92
C PHE A 130 3.00 -0.11 -15.06
N TYR A 131 2.77 -1.34 -14.60
CA TYR A 131 1.60 -1.69 -13.80
C TYR A 131 1.62 -1.14 -12.38
N ALA A 132 2.77 -0.66 -11.89
CA ALA A 132 2.85 0.00 -10.60
C ALA A 132 2.36 1.45 -10.71
N ASN A 133 2.63 2.15 -11.81
CA ASN A 133 2.22 3.54 -11.99
C ASN A 133 1.78 3.84 -13.44
N PRO A 134 0.49 3.62 -13.77
CA PRO A 134 -0.01 3.82 -15.13
C PRO A 134 -0.27 5.29 -15.46
N HIS A 135 0.03 6.24 -14.55
CA HIS A 135 -0.38 7.64 -14.68
C HIS A 135 0.08 8.31 -15.98
N GLU A 136 1.30 8.01 -16.43
CA GLU A 136 1.85 8.56 -17.69
C GLU A 136 1.07 8.15 -18.95
N CYS A 137 0.30 7.05 -18.87
CA CYS A 137 -0.51 6.54 -19.98
C CYS A 137 -2.01 6.83 -19.85
N LEU A 138 -2.44 7.49 -18.77
CA LEU A 138 -3.81 7.96 -18.64
C LEU A 138 -3.99 9.22 -19.51
N ALA A 139 -5.13 9.37 -20.19
CA ALA A 139 -5.39 10.42 -21.19
C ALA A 139 -5.19 11.88 -20.72
N ASN A 140 -5.05 12.11 -19.40
CA ASN A 140 -4.76 13.41 -18.78
C ASN A 140 -3.27 13.63 -18.41
N SER A 141 -2.34 12.81 -18.90
CA SER A 141 -0.92 12.81 -18.49
C SER A 141 -0.05 13.96 -19.02
N ARG A 142 -0.64 15.07 -19.51
CA ARG A 142 0.11 16.27 -19.97
C ARG A 142 1.08 16.81 -18.91
N PHE A 143 0.88 16.45 -17.64
CA PHE A 143 1.77 16.75 -16.51
C PHE A 143 3.13 16.03 -16.56
N CYS A 144 3.22 14.86 -17.20
CA CYS A 144 4.47 14.09 -17.28
C CYS A 144 5.37 14.50 -18.46
N SER A 145 4.90 15.39 -19.33
CA SER A 145 5.64 15.83 -20.53
C SER A 145 6.55 17.06 -20.29
N ARG A 146 6.57 17.66 -19.09
CA ARG A 146 7.25 18.95 -18.83
C ARG A 146 8.64 18.87 -18.17
N THR A 147 9.18 17.69 -17.87
CA THR A 147 10.46 17.56 -17.15
C THR A 147 11.71 17.40 -18.03
N LYS A 148 11.69 17.89 -19.28
CA LYS A 148 12.92 17.97 -20.09
C LYS A 148 13.80 19.19 -19.78
N ASP A 149 13.31 20.19 -19.04
CA ASP A 149 14.02 21.46 -18.81
C ASP A 149 14.30 21.82 -17.34
N ALA A 150 14.39 20.84 -16.43
CA ALA A 150 14.94 21.11 -15.10
C ALA A 150 16.48 21.00 -15.15
N ILE A 151 17.08 22.08 -15.63
CA ILE A 151 18.52 22.33 -15.73
C ILE A 151 19.18 22.18 -14.34
N SER A 152 20.33 21.49 -14.37
CA SER A 152 21.36 21.44 -13.33
C SER A 152 21.56 22.77 -12.59
N VAL A 153 21.50 22.74 -11.26
CA VAL A 153 22.22 23.71 -10.45
C VAL A 153 22.99 22.95 -9.37
N ARG A 154 24.27 23.32 -9.29
CA ARG A 154 25.33 22.81 -8.41
C ARG A 154 24.98 22.92 -6.93
#